data_AF-A0A553XMB2-F1
#
_entry.id   AF-A0A553XMB2-F1
#
_cell.length_a   1.000
_cell.length_b   1.000
_cell.length_c   1.000
_cell.angle_alpha   90.00
_cell.angle_beta   90.00
_cell.angle_gamma   90.00
#
_symmetry.space_group_name_H-M   'P 1'
#
loop_
_entity.id
_entity.type
_entity.pdbx_description
1 polymer ?
#
loop_
_entity_poly.entity_id
_entity_poly.type
_entity_poly.pdbx_seq_one_letter_code
_entity_poly.pdbx_strand_id
1 'polypeptide(L)' 'MHDLPPVARFGGLIAADLRDVTTDPAALDSTGWWAVVAGFEGEVICARFADVRPAT' A
#
# COMPACT_ATOMS: atom_id res chain seq x y z
N MET A 1 -16.52 -12.23 11.22
CA MET A 1 -15.52 -11.30 10.67
C MET A 1 -16.02 -10.92 9.29
N HIS A 2 -16.21 -9.64 8.97
CA HIS A 2 -16.49 -9.27 7.59
C HIS A 2 -15.17 -9.38 6.82
N ASP A 3 -15.15 -10.18 5.77
CA ASP A 3 -13.98 -10.31 4.89
C ASP A 3 -13.94 -9.11 3.95
N LEU A 4 -13.46 -7.99 4.49
CA LEU A 4 -13.30 -6.75 3.73
C LEU A 4 -11.97 -6.84 2.98
N PRO A 5 -11.96 -6.55 1.67
CA PRO A 5 -10.72 -6.56 0.90
C PRO A 5 -9.75 -5.52 1.45
N PRO A 6 -8.44 -5.80 1.41
CA PRO A 6 -7.42 -4.86 1.85
C PRO A 6 -7.43 -3.60 0.98
N VAL A 7 -7.45 -2.44 1.64
CA VAL A 7 -7.46 -1.13 1.00
C VAL A 7 -6.52 -0.16 1.72
N ALA A 8 -5.97 0.79 0.98
CA ALA A 8 -5.27 1.94 1.54
C ALA A 8 -5.89 3.24 1.02
N ARG A 9 -6.10 4.22 1.93
CA ARG A 9 -6.75 5.50 1.60
C ARG A 9 -5.76 6.65 1.81
N PHE A 10 -5.55 7.45 0.77
CA PHE A 10 -4.62 8.58 0.76
C PHE A 10 -5.34 9.83 0.29
N GLY A 11 -5.98 10.54 1.22
CA GLY A 11 -6.75 11.75 0.90
C GLY A 11 -7.78 11.50 -0.21
N GLY A 12 -7.45 11.95 -1.42
CA GLY A 12 -8.25 11.78 -2.65
C GLY A 12 -8.00 10.50 -3.45
N LEU A 13 -7.28 9.50 -2.91
CA LEU A 13 -7.02 8.23 -3.57
C LEU A 13 -7.45 7.04 -2.72
N ILE A 14 -7.93 5.99 -3.38
CA ILE A 14 -8.17 4.66 -2.82
C ILE A 14 -7.34 3.66 -3.63
N ALA A 15 -6.50 2.91 -2.93
CA ALA A 15 -5.77 1.77 -3.47
C ALA A 15 -6.40 0.46 -2.98
N ALA A 16 -6.59 -0.49 -3.89
CA ALA A 16 -7.19 -1.79 -3.66
C ALA A 16 -6.45 -2.86 -4.48
N ASP A 17 -6.85 -4.12 -4.34
CA ASP A 17 -6.18 -5.25 -4.99
C ASP A 17 -4.71 -5.37 -4.56
N LEU A 18 -4.52 -5.66 -3.27
CA LEU A 18 -3.22 -5.82 -2.62
C LEU A 18 -2.47 -7.00 -3.25
N ARG A 19 -1.25 -6.72 -3.74
CA ARG A 19 -0.41 -7.70 -4.44
C ARG A 19 0.80 -8.15 -3.63
N ASP A 20 1.32 -7.29 -2.78
CA ASP A 20 2.53 -7.56 -2.00
C ASP A 20 2.56 -6.75 -0.70
N VAL A 21 3.17 -7.30 0.35
CA VAL A 21 3.46 -6.63 1.61
C VAL A 21 4.85 -7.06 2.08
N THR A 22 5.74 -6.10 2.24
CA THR A 22 7.14 -6.36 2.62
C THR A 22 7.69 -5.28 3.53
N THR A 23 8.68 -5.65 4.35
CA THR A 23 9.50 -4.70 5.14
C THR A 23 10.83 -4.39 4.45
N ASP A 24 11.11 -4.98 3.29
CA ASP A 24 12.30 -4.69 2.49
C ASP A 24 12.06 -3.45 1.61
N PRO A 25 12.71 -2.29 1.89
CA PRO A 25 12.55 -1.09 1.10
C PRO A 25 13.08 -1.22 -0.34
N ALA A 26 13.97 -2.20 -0.63
CA ALA A 26 14.45 -2.44 -1.99
C ALA A 26 13.32 -2.84 -2.95
N ALA A 27 12.17 -3.29 -2.45
CA ALA A 27 10.99 -3.56 -3.26
C ALA A 27 10.43 -2.30 -3.97
N LEU A 28 10.72 -1.10 -3.45
CA LEU A 28 10.32 0.17 -4.06
C LEU A 28 11.06 0.48 -5.37
N ASP A 29 12.18 -0.21 -5.65
CA ASP A 29 12.87 -0.13 -6.93
C ASP A 29 12.08 -0.81 -8.07
N SER A 30 11.02 -1.56 -7.72
CA SER A 30 10.10 -2.16 -8.67
C SER A 30 9.01 -1.19 -9.14
N THR A 31 8.50 -1.41 -10.35
CA THR A 31 7.39 -0.61 -10.90
C THR A 31 6.08 -0.81 -10.14
N GLY A 32 5.18 0.17 -10.17
CA GLY A 32 3.82 0.04 -9.65
C GLY A 32 3.53 1.05 -8.56
N TRP A 33 2.44 0.84 -7.82
CA TRP A 33 1.99 1.75 -6.78
C TRP A 33 2.11 1.13 -5.40
N TRP A 34 2.76 1.86 -4.49
CA TRP A 34 3.08 1.39 -3.15
C TRP A 34 2.53 2.36 -2.10
N ALA A 35 1.80 1.82 -1.13
CA ALA A 35 1.55 2.47 0.15
C ALA A 35 2.73 2.16 1.08
N VAL A 36 3.40 3.19 1.59
CA VAL A 36 4.51 3.01 2.52
C VAL A 36 4.14 3.63 3.87
N VAL A 37 4.20 2.82 4.92
CA VAL A 37 4.03 3.26 6.29
C VAL A 37 5.41 3.20 6.95
N ALA A 38 5.92 4.36 7.36
CA ALA A 38 7.12 4.44 8.19
C ALA A 38 6.69 4.47 9.67
N GLY A 39 7.26 3.57 10.46
CA GLY A 39 7.22 3.63 11.92
C GLY A 39 8.11 4.75 12.45
N PHE A 40 7.99 5.04 13.75
CA PHE A 40 8.78 6.10 14.37
C PHE A 40 10.24 5.69 14.58
N GLU A 41 10.49 4.39 14.68
CA GLU A 41 11.77 3.76 14.91
C GLU A 41 12.53 3.48 13.59
N GLY A 42 11.94 3.84 12.45
CA GLY A 42 12.56 3.77 11.13
C GLY A 42 12.27 2.50 10.34
N GLU A 43 11.48 1.57 10.89
CA GLU A 43 10.93 0.45 10.14
C GLU A 43 9.91 0.93 9.10
N VAL A 44 9.80 0.20 8.00
CA VAL A 44 8.81 0.47 6.96
C VAL A 44 8.00 -0.78 6.66
N ILE A 45 6.72 -0.56 6.33
CA ILE A 45 5.86 -1.54 5.68
C ILE A 45 5.49 -0.97 4.32
N CYS A 46 5.87 -1.68 3.28
CA CYS A 46 5.57 -1.38 1.88
C CYS A 46 4.47 -2.33 1.40
N ALA A 47 3.32 -1.79 0.99
CA ALA A 47 2.21 -2.55 0.45
C ALA A 47 1.92 -2.15 -1.00
N ARG A 48 1.99 -3.11 -1.94
CA ARG A 48 1.78 -2.88 -3.37
C ARG A 48 0.33 -3.10 -3.76
N PHE A 49 -0.23 -2.16 -4.51
CA PHE A 49 -1.61 -2.24 -5.00
C PHE A 49 -1.65 -2.18 -6.52
N ALA A 50 -2.58 -2.91 -7.13
CA ALA A 50 -2.77 -2.94 -8.58
C ALA A 50 -3.91 -2.04 -9.07
N ASP A 51 -4.89 -1.74 -8.21
CA ASP A 51 -5.98 -0.80 -8.52
C ASP A 51 -5.84 0.47 -7.67
N VAL A 52 -5.64 1.61 -8.32
CA VAL A 52 -5.55 2.93 -7.67
C VAL A 52 -6.46 3.89 -8.40
N ARG A 53 -7.44 4.42 -7.67
CA ARG A 53 -8.49 5.27 -8.22
C ARG A 53 -8.77 6.48 -7.33
N PRO A 54 -9.34 7.57 -7.89
CA PRO A 54 -9.83 8.69 -7.09
C PRO A 54 -10.83 8.24 -6.01
N ALA A 55 -10.69 8.82 -4.83
CA ALA A 55 -11.66 8.77 -3.75
C ALA A 55 -12.72 9.84 -4.01
N THR A 56 -13.65 9.57 -4.93
CA THR A 56 -14.84 10.41 -5.13
C THR A 56 -15.85 10.19 -4.02
#